data_AF-A0A1G8VUJ7-F1
#
_entry.id   AF-A0A1G8VUJ7-F1
#
_cell.length_a   1.000
_cell.length_b   1.000
_cell.length_c   1.000
_cell.angle_alpha   90.00
_cell.angle_beta   90.00
_cell.angle_gamma   90.00
#
_symmetry.space_group_name_H-M   'P 1'
#
loop_
_entity.id
_entity.type
_entity.pdbx_description
1 polymer ?
#
loop_
_entity_poly.entity_id
_entity_poly.type
_entity_poly.pdbx_seq_one_letter_code
_entity_poly.pdbx_strand_id
1 'polypeptide(L)' 'MAKMISPQNLAVGTAAVGLVGQEGVLFRRIFGWSLLLLLAVCCLVFLQSTPVLGWMVP' A
#
# COMPACT_ATOMS: atom_id res chain seq x y z
N MET A 1 -8.00 -15.90 -7.33
CA MET A 1 -7.38 -14.66 -6.84
C MET A 1 -8.30 -13.44 -6.91
N ALA A 2 -9.24 -13.34 -7.87
CA ALA A 2 -10.20 -12.22 -7.97
C ALA A 2 -11.22 -12.09 -6.81
N LYS A 3 -11.29 -13.05 -5.89
CA LYS A 3 -12.21 -12.99 -4.73
C LYS A 3 -11.75 -12.02 -3.64
N MET A 4 -10.48 -11.59 -3.67
CA MET A 4 -9.86 -10.75 -2.62
C MET A 4 -9.99 -9.25 -2.90
N ILE A 5 -10.21 -8.84 -4.15
CA ILE A 5 -10.74 -7.51 -4.52
C ILE A 5 -12.21 -7.71 -4.88
N SER A 6 -12.99 -8.15 -3.89
CA SER A 6 -14.44 -8.20 -4.01
C SER A 6 -15.00 -6.80 -3.82
N PRO A 7 -15.97 -6.34 -4.64
CA PRO A 7 -16.68 -5.08 -4.40
C PRO A 7 -17.29 -5.02 -2.99
N GLN A 8 -17.57 -6.17 -2.35
CA GLN A 8 -17.98 -6.21 -0.94
C GLN A 8 -16.90 -5.72 0.02
N ASN A 9 -15.63 -6.11 -0.18
CA ASN A 9 -14.53 -5.63 0.67
C ASN A 9 -14.27 -4.14 0.46
N LEU A 10 -14.43 -3.67 -0.78
CA LEU A 10 -14.31 -2.26 -1.13
C LEU A 10 -15.47 -1.43 -0.53
N ALA A 11 -16.69 -1.95 -0.57
CA ALA A 11 -17.89 -1.36 0.02
C ALA A 11 -17.81 -1.29 1.56
N VAL A 12 -17.33 -2.36 2.21
CA VAL A 12 -17.08 -2.37 3.67
C VAL A 12 -15.97 -1.39 4.05
N GLY A 13 -14.90 -1.34 3.25
CA GLY A 13 -13.83 -0.36 3.41
C GLY A 13 -14.34 1.07 3.30
N THR A 14 -15.11 1.40 2.24
CA THR A 14 -15.72 2.72 2.07
C THR A 14 -16.70 3.08 3.18
N ALA A 15 -17.51 2.13 3.64
CA ALA A 15 -18.41 2.34 4.78
C ALA A 15 -17.64 2.66 6.07
N ALA A 16 -16.51 1.99 6.34
CA ALA A 16 -15.68 2.24 7.51
C ALA A 16 -15.03 3.63 7.49
N VAL A 17 -14.70 4.18 6.32
CA VAL A 17 -14.15 5.54 6.18
C VAL A 17 -15.24 6.62 5.98
N GLY A 18 -16.52 6.24 6.01
CA GLY A 18 -17.64 7.17 5.80
C GLY A 18 -17.83 7.64 4.34
N LEU A 19 -17.21 6.96 3.38
CA LEU A 19 -17.21 7.27 1.94
C LEU A 19 -18.11 6.31 1.15
N VAL A 20 -19.29 5.99 1.69
CA VAL A 20 -20.25 5.05 1.07
C VAL A 20 -20.65 5.53 -0.34
N GLY A 21 -20.54 4.66 -1.33
CA GLY A 21 -20.82 4.98 -2.74
C GLY A 21 -19.68 5.64 -3.51
N GLN A 22 -18.54 5.95 -2.85
CA GLN A 22 -17.33 6.49 -3.49
C GLN A 22 -16.19 5.46 -3.60
N GLU A 23 -16.57 4.23 -3.93
CA GLU A 23 -15.69 3.08 -4.10
C GLU A 23 -14.47 3.37 -4.99
N GLY A 24 -14.69 4.04 -6.13
CA GLY A 24 -13.63 4.38 -7.07
C GLY A 24 -12.64 5.43 -6.54
N VAL A 25 -13.08 6.35 -5.68
CA VAL A 25 -12.21 7.36 -5.07
C VAL A 25 -11.33 6.71 -4.01
N LEU A 26 -11.90 5.84 -3.19
CA LEU A 26 -11.15 5.08 -2.21
C LEU A 26 -10.14 4.15 -2.88
N PHE A 27 -10.54 3.44 -3.93
CA PHE A 27 -9.64 2.57 -4.71
C PHE A 27 -8.44 3.33 -5.26
N ARG A 28 -8.67 4.49 -5.89
CA ARG A 28 -7.59 5.36 -6.40
C ARG A 28 -6.64 5.83 -5.29
N ARG A 29 -7.19 6.20 -4.13
CA ARG A 29 -6.40 6.66 -2.99
C ARG A 29 -5.55 5.55 -2.40
N ILE A 30 -6.12 4.36 -2.20
CA ILE A 30 -5.40 3.18 -1.70
C ILE A 30 -4.33 2.72 -2.69
N PHE A 31 -4.63 2.75 -3.99
CA PHE A 31 -3.66 2.41 -5.03
C PHE A 31 -2.42 3.33 -4.98
N GLY A 32 -2.61 4.63 -4.78
CA GLY A 32 -1.52 5.59 -4.57
C GLY A 32 -0.68 5.27 -3.32
N TRP A 33 -1.34 4.95 -2.19
CA TRP A 33 -0.65 4.54 -0.95
C TRP A 33 0.13 3.23 -1.11
N SER A 34 -0.43 2.25 -1.83
CA SER A 34 0.25 0.97 -2.11
C SER A 34 1.53 1.18 -2.91
N LEU A 35 1.48 2.01 -3.97
CA LEU A 35 2.65 2.35 -4.77
C LEU A 35 3.71 3.12 -3.96
N LEU A 36 3.26 4.04 -3.10
CA LEU A 36 4.15 4.78 -2.20
C LEU A 36 4.85 3.85 -1.20
N LEU A 37 4.12 2.92 -0.59
CA LEU A 37 4.71 1.94 0.32
C LEU A 37 5.68 1.01 -0.40
N LEU A 38 5.36 0.57 -1.62
CA LEU A 38 6.26 -0.22 -2.45
C LEU A 38 7.57 0.54 -2.71
N LEU A 39 7.48 1.81 -3.12
CA LEU A 39 8.65 2.65 -3.33
C LEU A 39 9.42 2.89 -2.03
N ALA A 40 8.73 3.10 -0.90
CA ALA A 40 9.37 3.27 0.40
C ALA A 40 10.18 2.02 0.79
N VAL A 41 9.62 0.82 0.64
CA VAL A 41 10.35 -0.44 0.88
C VAL A 41 11.50 -0.60 -0.11
N CYS A 42 11.30 -0.27 -1.38
CA CYS A 42 12.37 -0.34 -2.39
C CYS A 42 13.53 0.61 -2.06
N CYS A 43 13.23 1.84 -1.64
CA CYS A 43 14.22 2.81 -1.17
C CYS A 43 14.91 2.33 0.11
N LEU A 44 14.18 1.75 1.07
CA LEU A 44 14.76 1.19 2.29
C LEU A 44 15.74 0.06 1.97
N VAL A 45 15.37 -0.87 1.09
CA VAL A 45 16.24 -1.97 0.65
C VAL A 45 17.45 -1.46 -0.13
N PHE A 46 17.27 -0.43 -0.97
CA PHE A 46 18.37 0.22 -1.69
C PHE A 46 19.34 0.93 -0.73
N LEU A 47 18.81 1.59 0.30
CA LEU A 47 19.61 2.26 1.32
C LEU A 47 20.32 1.25 2.25
N GLN A 48 19.72 0.09 2.49
CA GLN A 48 20.37 -1.05 3.15
C GLN A 48 21.44 -1.71 2.25
N SER A 49 21.26 -1.70 0.93
CA SER A 49 22.20 -2.24 -0.06
C SER A 49 23.40 -1.32 -0.31
N THR A 50 23.30 -0.03 0.04
CA THR A 50 24.44 0.87 0.07
C THR A 50 25.17 0.72 1.42
N PRO A 51 26.51 0.77 1.46
CA PRO A 51 27.32 0.37 2.63
C PRO A 51 27.20 1.30 3.85
N VAL A 52 26.16 2.14 3.91
CA VAL A 52 25.85 3.03 5.04
C VAL A 52 25.37 2.22 6.26
N LEU A 53 24.77 1.04 6.04
CA LEU A 53 24.38 0.08 7.09
C LEU A 53 25.25 -1.19 7.08
N GLY A 54 26.45 -1.13 6.47
CA GLY A 54 27.41 -2.25 6.43
C GLY A 54 28.02 -2.61 7.79
N TRP A 55 27.68 -1.86 8.85
CA TRP A 55 28.08 -2.14 10.25
C TRP A 55 27.06 -2.98 11.03
N MET A 56 25.88 -3.30 10.47
CA MET A 56 24.85 -4.12 11.15
C MET A 56 24.82 -5.58 10.70
N VAL A 57 25.69 -5.95 9.74
CA VAL A 57 25.90 -7.33 9.31
C VAL A 57 27.40 -7.62 9.48
N PRO A 58 27.81 -8.54 10.38
CA PRO A 58 29.13 -9.15 10.25
C PRO A 58 29.23 -9.99 8.97
#